data_AF-A0A7K3YCA0-F1
#
_entry.id   AF-A0A7K3YCA0-F1
#
_cell.length_a   1.000
_cell.length_b   1.000
_cell.length_c   1.000
_cell.angle_alpha   90.00
_cell.angle_beta   90.00
_cell.angle_gamma   90.00
#
_symmetry.space_group_name_H-M   'P 1'
#
loop_
_entity.id
_entity.type
_entity.pdbx_description
1 polymer ?
#
loop_
_entity_poly.entity_id
_entity_poly.type
_entity_poly.pdbx_seq_one_letter_code
_entity_poly.pdbx_strand_id
1 'polypeptide(L)' 'MVVRKKVVRVCRECHRVVEGGNCVVCGTTNLSEDWAGYVVIIDPEHSDIAKKMKITLPGRYALKVR' A
#
# COMPACT_ATOMS: atom_id res chain seq x y z
N MET A 1 3.62 -16.36 -25.64
CA MET A 1 2.91 -15.14 -25.19
C MET A 1 3.54 -14.67 -23.89
N VAL A 2 4.19 -13.51 -23.86
CA VAL A 2 4.74 -12.97 -22.60
C VAL A 2 3.64 -12.22 -21.88
N VAL A 3 3.03 -12.84 -20.87
CA VAL A 3 2.09 -12.15 -19.98
C VAL A 3 2.90 -11.14 -19.17
N ARG A 4 2.77 -9.85 -19.47
CA ARG A 4 3.37 -8.78 -18.66
C ARG A 4 2.70 -8.77 -17.29
N LYS A 5 3.39 -9.32 -16.29
CA LYS A 5 2.95 -9.29 -14.90
C LYS A 5 2.93 -7.83 -14.44
N LYS A 6 1.76 -7.31 -14.07
CA LYS A 6 1.62 -5.94 -13.55
C LYS A 6 2.41 -5.86 -12.24
N VAL A 7 3.48 -5.08 -12.23
CA VAL A 7 4.32 -4.88 -11.05
C VAL A 7 3.56 -3.99 -10.08
N VAL A 8 3.24 -4.53 -8.90
CA VAL A 8 2.56 -3.78 -7.84
C VAL A 8 3.61 -3.23 -6.90
N ARG A 9 3.68 -1.90 -6.81
CA ARG A 9 4.66 -1.20 -5.98
C ARG A 9 3.97 -0.67 -4.72
N VAL A 10 4.70 -0.62 -3.62
CA VAL A 10 4.20 -0.16 -2.33
C VAL A 10 5.13 0.89 -1.76
N CYS A 11 4.58 1.94 -1.18
CA CYS A 11 5.38 2.94 -0.51
C CYS A 11 6.01 2.37 0.76
N ARG A 12 7.32 2.55 0.94
CA ARG A 12 8.04 2.09 2.15
C ARG A 12 7.69 2.88 3.41
N GLU A 13 7.22 4.12 3.26
CA GLU A 13 6.94 4.98 4.40
C GLU A 13 5.52 4.77 4.96
N CYS A 14 4.55 4.66 4.06
CA CYS A 14 3.13 4.62 4.42
C CYS A 14 2.44 3.30 4.05
N HIS A 15 3.19 2.34 3.54
CA HIS A 15 2.75 0.98 3.18
C HIS A 15 1.56 0.91 2.20
N ARG A 16 1.21 2.03 1.56
CA ARG A 16 0.12 2.09 0.59
C ARG A 16 0.58 1.51 -0.74
N VAL A 17 -0.31 0.73 -1.36
CA VAL A 17 -0.13 0.22 -2.72
C VAL A 17 -0.32 1.36 -3.72
N VAL A 18 0.66 1.52 -4.60
CA VAL A 18 0.74 2.62 -5.56
C VAL A 18 0.68 2.07 -6.97
N GLU A 19 -0.23 2.62 -7.78
CA GLU A 19 -0.30 2.34 -9.21
C GLU A 19 0.36 3.50 -9.97
N GLY A 20 1.69 3.60 -9.91
CA GLY A 20 2.45 4.72 -10.49
C GLY A 20 3.89 4.84 -10.02
N GLY A 21 4.51 5.98 -10.34
CA GLY A 21 5.90 6.29 -9.98
C GLY A 21 6.08 7.00 -8.63
N ASN A 22 5.01 7.57 -8.06
CA ASN A 22 5.05 8.34 -6.83
C ASN A 22 3.88 7.99 -5.90
N CYS A 23 4.10 8.10 -4.60
CA CYS A 23 3.05 7.93 -3.63
C CYS A 23 2.22 9.22 -3.48
N VAL A 24 0.93 9.17 -3.80
CA VAL A 24 0.02 10.33 -3.68
C VAL A 24 -0.24 10.79 -2.24
N VAL A 25 0.07 9.96 -1.24
CA VAL A 25 -0.12 10.32 0.18
C VAL A 25 1.14 10.96 0.75
N CYS A 26 2.29 10.44 0.33
CA CYS A 26 3.56 10.66 1.01
C CYS A 26 4.49 11.55 0.15
N GLY A 27 4.16 11.76 -1.13
CA GLY A 27 4.96 12.53 -2.09
C GLY A 27 6.25 11.82 -2.53
N THR A 28 6.69 10.81 -1.79
CA THR A 28 7.92 10.05 -2.04
C THR A 28 7.85 9.16 -3.30
N THR A 29 9.00 8.95 -3.90
CA THR A 29 9.24 7.97 -4.97
C THR A 29 9.90 6.69 -4.43
N ASN A 30 10.08 6.58 -3.11
CA ASN A 30 10.65 5.42 -2.43
C ASN A 30 9.63 4.27 -2.33
N LEU A 31 9.46 3.58 -3.46
CA LEU A 31 8.55 2.45 -3.62
C LEU A 31 9.34 1.13 -3.64
N SER A 32 8.75 0.08 -3.07
CA SER A 32 9.27 -1.28 -3.08
C SER A 32 8.34 -2.23 -3.82
N GLU A 33 8.94 -3.19 -4.51
CA GLU A 33 8.26 -4.32 -5.16
C GLU A 33 8.29 -5.57 -4.27
N ASP A 34 9.19 -5.62 -3.27
CA ASP A 34 9.27 -6.70 -2.30
C ASP A 34 8.46 -6.33 -1.05
N TRP A 35 7.23 -6.82 -1.01
CA TRP A 35 6.30 -6.62 0.09
C TRP A 35 5.43 -7.86 0.26
N ALA A 36 4.87 -8.02 1.45
CA ALA A 36 4.06 -9.18 1.82
C ALA A 36 2.84 -8.77 2.66
N GLY A 37 1.76 -9.53 2.47
CA GLY A 37 0.46 -9.29 3.11
C GLY A 37 -0.27 -8.13 2.46
N TYR A 38 -1.51 -8.36 2.03
CA TYR A 38 -2.35 -7.37 1.35
C TYR A 38 -3.60 -7.09 2.17
N VAL A 39 -3.86 -5.82 2.44
CA VAL A 39 -4.99 -5.37 3.25
C VAL A 39 -5.72 -4.28 2.49
N VAL A 40 -7.05 -4.36 2.49
CA VAL A 40 -7.91 -3.31 1.95
C VAL A 40 -8.69 -2.72 3.11
N ILE A 41 -8.48 -1.43 3.37
CA ILE A 41 -9.25 -0.66 4.34
C ILE A 41 -10.36 0.05 3.56
N ILE A 42 -11.60 -0.37 3.80
CA ILE A 42 -12.79 0.24 3.20
C ILE A 42 -13.25 1.43 4.04
N ASP A 43 -13.41 1.20 5.35
CA ASP A 43 -13.82 2.22 6.31
C ASP A 43 -12.84 2.26 7.49
N PRO A 44 -11.98 3.29 7.59
CA PRO A 44 -10.97 3.37 8.64
C PRO A 44 -11.56 3.66 10.04
N GLU A 45 -12.73 4.28 10.12
CA GLU A 45 -13.35 4.67 11.39
C GLU A 45 -13.95 3.46 12.14
N HIS A 46 -14.53 2.52 11.40
CA HIS A 46 -15.14 1.30 11.93
C HIS A 46 -14.22 0.07 11.86
N SER A 47 -12.99 0.20 11.35
CA SER A 47 -12.06 -0.93 11.22
C SER A 47 -11.03 -0.98 12.35
N ASP A 48 -11.06 -2.06 13.15
CA ASP A 48 -10.03 -2.32 14.18
C ASP A 48 -8.65 -2.54 13.56
N ILE A 49 -8.59 -3.11 12.36
CA ILE A 49 -7.34 -3.30 11.61
C ILE A 49 -6.75 -1.94 11.24
N ALA A 50 -7.57 -1.01 10.74
CA ALA A 50 -7.13 0.33 10.41
C ALA A 50 -6.61 1.07 11.65
N LYS A 51 -7.34 1.00 12.77
CA LYS A 51 -6.92 1.59 14.06
C LYS A 51 -5.58 1.03 14.54
N LYS A 52 -5.42 -0.30 14.49
CA LYS A 52 -4.19 -0.98 14.92
C LYS A 52 -2.99 -0.65 14.01
N MET A 53 -3.24 -0.47 12.71
CA MET A 53 -2.23 -0.02 11.75
C MET A 53 -2.06 1.50 11.70
N LYS A 54 -2.84 2.27 12.48
CA LYS A 54 -2.88 3.74 12.46
C LYS A 54 -3.15 4.31 11.06
N ILE A 55 -3.99 3.64 10.29
CA ILE A 55 -4.42 4.07 8.95
C ILE A 55 -5.70 4.89 9.09
N THR A 56 -5.67 6.13 8.59
CA THR A 56 -6.81 7.06 8.60
C THR A 56 -7.49 7.20 7.24
N LEU A 57 -6.87 6.68 6.17
CA LEU A 57 -7.37 6.83 4.82
C LEU A 57 -7.78 5.46 4.25
N PRO A 58 -8.94 5.36 3.59
CA PRO A 58 -9.33 4.15 2.90
C PRO A 58 -8.37 3.88 1.73
N GLY A 59 -8.12 2.61 1.45
CA GLY A 59 -7.22 2.20 0.38
C GLY A 59 -6.60 0.82 0.55
N ARG A 60 -5.67 0.52 -0.35
CA ARG A 60 -4.96 -0.75 -0.44
C ARG A 60 -3.57 -0.59 0.20
N TYR A 61 -3.21 -1.49 1.09
CA TYR A 61 -2.00 -1.42 1.91
C TYR A 61 -1.29 -2.77 1.97
N ALA A 62 0.02 -2.74 2.20
CA ALA A 62 0.81 -3.89 2.55
C ALA A 62 1.02 -3.99 4.06
N LEU A 63 1.18 -5.21 4.58
CA LEU A 63 1.51 -5.44 5.99
C LEU A 63 3.02 -5.31 6.25
N LYS A 64 3.83 -5.77 5.31
CA LYS A 64 5.29 -5.77 5.41
C LYS A 64 5.90 -5.31 4.10
N VAL A 65 6.84 -4.37 4.15
CA VAL A 65 7.58 -3.86 2.99
C VAL A 65 9.07 -4.01 3.29
N ARG A 66 9.86 -4.47 2.31
CA ARG A 66 11.32 -4.57 2.40
C ARG A 66 12.03 -3.51 1.57
#